data_AF-A0A4U1JAA0-F1
#
_entry.id   AF-A0A4U1JAA0-F1
#
_cell.length_a   1.000
_cell.length_b   1.000
_cell.length_c   1.000
_cell.angle_alpha   90.00
_cell.angle_beta   90.00
_cell.angle_gamma   90.00
#
_symmetry.space_group_name_H-M   'P 1'
#
loop_
_entity.id
_entity.type
_entity.pdbx_description
1 polymer ?
#
loop_
_entity_poly.entity_id
_entity_poly.type
_entity_poly.pdbx_seq_one_letter_code
_entity_poly.pdbx_strand_id
1 'polypeptide(L)'
;MFRPSGLAGMAPLEMERCTMKRGLACVLAAISLLFVLPASAAEDVEENTDLVEEPLSAQPARRICNQPIVTGPCRGAFRRYAFNPAVGRCVRFTYGGCQGNMNNFQSLRACQRLCFRGPFRR
;
A
#
# COMPACT_ATOMS: atom_id res chain seq x y z
N MET A 1 48.42 19.62 37.38
CA MET A 1 47.14 19.88 36.70
C MET A 1 47.06 19.00 35.46
N PHE A 2 45.93 18.30 35.32
CA PHE A 2 45.40 17.62 34.13
C PHE A 2 46.31 16.70 33.29
N ARG A 3 46.20 15.40 33.61
CA ARG A 3 46.05 14.32 32.63
C ARG A 3 44.69 14.47 31.90
N PRO A 4 44.33 13.62 30.91
CA PRO A 4 44.90 13.27 29.61
C PRO A 4 43.83 13.52 28.49
N SER A 5 43.99 13.11 27.23
CA SER A 5 43.23 11.97 26.64
C SER A 5 43.25 12.01 25.10
N GLY A 6 43.14 10.84 24.46
CA GLY A 6 42.83 10.65 23.04
C GLY A 6 43.61 9.47 22.44
N LEU A 7 43.48 8.25 22.98
CA LEU A 7 42.53 7.20 22.56
C LEU A 7 42.39 7.00 21.05
N ALA A 8 43.11 6.00 20.55
CA ALA A 8 42.76 5.20 19.39
C ALA A 8 41.99 3.94 19.85
N GLY A 9 41.01 3.51 19.07
CA GLY A 9 40.28 2.24 19.18
C GLY A 9 39.22 2.22 18.07
N MET A 10 39.40 1.56 16.92
CA MET A 10 39.44 0.11 16.62
C MET A 10 38.21 -0.67 17.11
N ALA A 11 37.37 -1.03 16.12
CA ALA A 11 36.48 -2.18 15.97
C ALA A 11 35.42 -2.49 17.05
N PRO A 12 34.12 -2.56 16.67
CA PRO A 12 33.18 -3.41 17.37
C PRO A 12 33.33 -4.87 16.93
N LEU A 13 33.54 -5.72 17.94
CA LEU A 13 33.59 -7.17 17.90
C LEU A 13 32.19 -7.79 17.83
N GLU A 14 32.17 -9.00 17.30
CA GLU A 14 31.05 -9.92 17.10
C GLU A 14 30.29 -10.34 18.37
N MET A 15 29.01 -10.67 18.13
CA MET A 15 28.18 -11.79 18.62
C MET A 15 28.65 -12.65 19.81
N GLU A 16 27.63 -13.09 20.60
CA GLU A 16 27.55 -14.25 21.53
C GLU A 16 27.63 -13.87 23.03
N ARG A 17 26.78 -14.30 23.99
CA ARG A 17 25.69 -15.29 24.11
C ARG A 17 25.09 -15.13 25.52
N CYS A 18 23.80 -15.41 25.76
CA CYS A 18 23.39 -16.00 27.05
C CYS A 18 22.27 -17.02 26.84
N THR A 19 22.65 -18.29 26.97
CA THR A 19 21.78 -19.45 26.90
C THR A 19 21.14 -19.68 28.26
N MET A 20 19.81 -19.61 28.35
CA MET A 20 19.04 -20.09 29.51
C MET A 20 18.11 -21.20 29.01
N LYS A 21 18.66 -22.38 28.70
CA LYS A 21 18.76 -23.55 29.60
C LYS A 21 17.45 -23.89 30.31
N ARG A 22 16.77 -24.85 29.68
CA ARG A 22 15.81 -25.83 30.21
C ARG A 22 16.04 -26.12 31.70
N GLY A 23 15.02 -25.88 32.53
CA GLY A 23 15.00 -26.25 33.94
C GLY A 23 13.57 -26.58 34.37
N LEU A 24 13.36 -27.80 34.86
CA LEU A 24 12.10 -28.51 35.16
C LEU A 24 11.28 -27.93 36.34
N ALA A 25 11.32 -26.62 36.60
CA ALA A 25 10.91 -26.06 37.90
C ALA A 25 9.67 -25.14 37.92
N CYS A 26 8.98 -24.90 36.80
CA CYS A 26 7.83 -23.98 36.76
C CYS A 26 6.43 -24.64 36.76
N VAL A 27 6.31 -25.96 36.97
CA VAL A 27 5.02 -26.68 36.76
C VAL A 27 4.13 -26.79 38.01
N LEU A 28 4.47 -26.19 39.16
CA LEU A 28 3.71 -26.37 40.41
C LEU A 28 3.27 -25.06 41.06
N ALA A 29 2.38 -24.32 40.39
CA ALA A 29 1.53 -23.31 41.04
C ALA A 29 0.13 -23.28 40.39
N ALA A 30 -0.46 -24.47 40.24
CA ALA A 30 -1.81 -24.65 39.77
C ALA A 30 -2.83 -24.28 40.86
N ILE A 31 -3.93 -23.62 40.45
CA ILE A 31 -5.24 -23.57 41.12
C ILE A 31 -5.33 -22.64 42.35
N SER A 32 -5.60 -21.35 42.12
CA SER A 32 -6.54 -20.55 42.91
C SER A 32 -6.66 -19.15 42.30
N LEU A 33 -7.90 -18.67 42.13
CA LEU A 33 -8.34 -17.40 41.54
C LEU A 33 -8.58 -17.42 40.02
N LEU A 34 -9.75 -17.97 39.64
CA LEU A 34 -10.80 -17.30 38.84
C LEU A 34 -10.36 -16.26 37.77
N PHE A 35 -9.30 -16.54 37.02
CA PHE A 35 -8.85 -15.80 35.84
C PHE A 35 -8.84 -16.74 34.63
N VAL A 36 -9.95 -17.46 34.42
CA VAL A 36 -10.24 -18.03 33.09
C VAL A 36 -10.89 -16.92 32.27
N LEU A 37 -10.08 -15.94 31.88
CA LEU A 37 -10.30 -15.17 30.66
C LEU A 37 -9.43 -15.84 29.61
N PRO A 38 -10.00 -16.56 28.62
CA PRO A 38 -9.18 -16.99 27.51
C PRO A 38 -8.71 -15.74 26.77
N ALA A 39 -7.42 -15.49 26.88
CA ALA A 39 -6.69 -14.61 25.99
C ALA A 39 -6.86 -15.15 24.56
N SER A 40 -7.54 -14.35 23.73
CA SER A 40 -7.31 -14.20 22.29
C SER A 40 -6.77 -15.40 21.50
N ALA A 41 -7.68 -16.13 20.88
CA ALA A 41 -7.57 -16.65 19.52
C ALA A 41 -8.96 -16.35 18.89
N ALA A 42 -9.20 -15.47 17.90
CA ALA A 42 -8.51 -15.22 16.64
C ALA A 42 -8.17 -16.57 15.98
N GLU A 43 -8.84 -17.11 14.96
CA GLU A 43 -9.67 -16.63 13.83
C GLU A 43 -10.61 -17.83 13.50
N ASP A 44 -11.81 -17.73 12.89
CA ASP A 44 -12.06 -17.53 11.46
C ASP A 44 -13.55 -17.16 11.25
N VAL A 45 -13.85 -15.92 10.87
CA VAL A 45 -15.08 -15.63 10.13
C VAL A 45 -14.72 -15.75 8.67
N GLU A 46 -15.16 -16.83 8.02
CA GLU A 46 -15.21 -16.96 6.56
C GLU A 46 -16.12 -15.86 5.99
N GLU A 47 -15.53 -14.72 5.63
CA GLU A 47 -15.96 -13.99 4.43
C GLU A 47 -14.90 -14.28 3.37
N ASN A 48 -15.08 -15.44 2.73
CA ASN A 48 -14.36 -15.81 1.54
C ASN A 48 -14.66 -14.79 0.42
N THR A 49 -13.79 -13.79 0.28
CA THR A 49 -13.64 -13.02 -0.95
C THR A 49 -12.44 -13.55 -1.71
N ASP A 50 -12.63 -14.73 -2.29
CA ASP A 50 -11.98 -15.12 -3.54
C ASP A 50 -11.93 -13.89 -4.47
N LEU A 51 -10.73 -13.56 -4.96
CA LEU A 51 -10.38 -13.07 -6.32
C LEU A 51 -9.14 -12.15 -6.31
N VAL A 52 -8.00 -12.80 -6.54
CA VAL A 52 -6.74 -12.35 -7.18
C VAL A 52 -5.88 -11.26 -6.49
N GLU A 53 -4.73 -11.71 -6.00
CA GLU A 53 -3.49 -10.92 -5.96
C GLU A 53 -3.06 -10.54 -7.39
N GLU A 54 -3.73 -9.55 -7.98
CA GLU A 54 -3.22 -8.82 -9.13
C GLU A 54 -2.04 -7.94 -8.67
N PRO A 55 -0.91 -7.91 -9.40
CA PRO A 55 0.29 -7.25 -8.96
C PRO A 55 0.02 -5.77 -8.68
N LEU A 56 0.41 -5.35 -7.48
CA LEU A 56 0.10 -4.09 -6.78
C LEU A 56 0.34 -2.77 -7.56
N SER A 57 0.85 -2.83 -8.79
CA SER A 57 1.19 -1.67 -9.62
C SER A 57 0.15 -1.29 -10.70
N ALA A 58 -0.81 -2.17 -11.03
CA ALA A 58 -1.80 -1.92 -12.11
C ALA A 58 -3.23 -1.62 -11.61
N GLN A 59 -3.53 -1.98 -10.36
CA GLN A 59 -4.85 -1.83 -9.74
C GLN A 59 -5.40 -0.39 -9.79
N PRO A 60 -4.61 0.66 -9.45
CA PRO A 60 -5.12 2.04 -9.48
C PRO A 60 -5.38 2.51 -10.91
N ALA A 61 -4.51 2.13 -11.86
CA ALA A 61 -4.66 2.50 -13.25
C ALA A 61 -5.94 1.90 -13.85
N ARG A 62 -6.19 0.60 -13.63
CA ARG A 62 -7.41 -0.07 -14.13
C ARG A 62 -8.68 0.58 -13.57
N ARG A 63 -8.70 0.92 -12.27
CA ARG A 63 -9.86 1.59 -11.65
C ARG A 63 -10.07 2.99 -12.20
N ILE A 64 -9.00 3.77 -12.37
CA ILE A 64 -9.07 5.15 -12.89
C ILE A 64 -9.47 5.17 -14.36
N CYS A 65 -8.79 4.40 -15.21
CA CYS A 65 -8.93 4.47 -16.66
C CYS A 65 -10.29 3.94 -17.16
N ASN A 66 -10.99 3.13 -16.37
CA ASN A 66 -12.33 2.65 -16.69
C ASN A 66 -13.47 3.55 -16.17
N GLN A 67 -13.15 4.65 -15.46
CA GLN A 67 -14.17 5.61 -15.06
C GLN A 67 -14.72 6.39 -16.26
N PRO A 68 -15.99 6.86 -16.20
CA PRO A 68 -16.57 7.66 -17.27
C PRO A 68 -15.88 9.02 -17.42
N ILE A 69 -16.03 9.66 -18.58
CA ILE A 69 -15.58 11.04 -18.78
C ILE A 69 -16.61 11.98 -18.13
N VAL A 70 -16.18 12.81 -17.18
CA VAL A 70 -17.08 13.68 -16.40
C VAL A 70 -16.67 15.15 -16.55
N THR A 71 -17.54 15.96 -17.16
CA THR A 71 -17.37 17.42 -17.23
C THR A 71 -17.62 18.09 -15.87
N GLY A 72 -18.56 17.57 -15.08
CA GLY A 72 -18.99 18.19 -13.81
C GLY A 72 -19.94 19.38 -14.01
N PRO A 73 -20.53 19.91 -12.94
CA PRO A 73 -21.59 20.92 -13.01
C PRO A 73 -21.08 22.37 -13.15
N CYS A 74 -19.80 22.61 -12.85
CA CYS A 74 -19.21 23.94 -12.99
C CYS A 74 -19.08 24.35 -14.47
N ARG A 75 -19.09 25.66 -14.75
CA ARG A 75 -19.11 26.23 -16.10
C ARG A 75 -17.74 26.71 -16.60
N GLY A 76 -16.65 26.20 -16.03
CA GLY A 76 -15.30 26.43 -16.54
C GLY A 76 -15.03 25.68 -17.84
N ALA A 77 -14.03 26.12 -18.59
CA ALA A 77 -13.64 25.51 -19.87
C ALA A 77 -12.19 25.01 -19.83
N PHE A 78 -11.91 24.04 -18.97
CA PHE A 78 -10.56 23.49 -18.81
C PHE A 78 -10.32 22.36 -19.81
N ARG A 79 -9.34 22.51 -20.69
CA ARG A 79 -8.89 21.43 -21.57
C ARG A 79 -8.21 20.34 -20.73
N ARG A 80 -8.75 19.12 -20.78
CA ARG A 80 -8.23 17.93 -20.07
C ARG A 80 -8.24 16.72 -20.99
N TYR A 81 -7.63 15.63 -20.52
CA TYR A 81 -7.56 14.36 -21.22
C TYR A 81 -8.15 13.26 -20.33
N ALA A 82 -8.85 12.31 -20.93
CA ALA A 82 -9.40 11.14 -20.25
C ALA A 82 -9.23 9.91 -21.14
N PHE A 83 -9.06 8.73 -20.57
CA PHE A 83 -9.04 7.49 -21.32
C PHE A 83 -10.48 7.10 -21.70
N ASN A 84 -10.71 6.81 -22.97
CA ASN A 84 -11.97 6.28 -23.45
C ASN A 84 -11.76 4.80 -23.81
N PRO A 85 -12.32 3.86 -23.02
CA PRO A 85 -12.14 2.42 -23.25
C PRO A 85 -12.81 1.94 -24.53
N ALA A 86 -13.89 2.60 -24.99
CA ALA A 86 -14.58 2.22 -26.22
C ALA A 86 -13.73 2.42 -27.48
N VAL A 87 -12.85 3.42 -27.48
CA VAL A 87 -11.89 3.67 -28.57
C VAL A 87 -10.46 3.24 -28.23
N GLY A 88 -10.23 2.74 -27.01
CA GLY A 88 -8.93 2.31 -26.52
C GLY A 88 -7.86 3.41 -26.48
N ARG A 89 -8.24 4.69 -26.33
CA ARG A 89 -7.28 5.80 -26.36
C ARG A 89 -7.66 6.96 -25.44
N CYS A 90 -6.64 7.74 -25.07
CA CYS A 90 -6.82 9.01 -24.39
C CYS A 90 -7.39 10.07 -25.36
N VAL A 91 -8.50 10.69 -24.97
CA VAL A 91 -9.22 11.72 -25.74
C VAL A 91 -9.23 13.04 -24.97
N ARG A 92 -9.28 14.16 -25.70
CA ARG A 92 -9.42 15.50 -25.12
C ARG A 92 -10.89 15.77 -24.80
N PHE A 93 -11.17 16.34 -23.64
CA PHE A 93 -12.51 16.78 -23.25
C PHE A 93 -12.46 18.11 -22.49
N THR A 94 -13.62 18.75 -22.32
CA THR A 94 -13.78 19.97 -21.51
C THR A 94 -14.23 19.59 -20.12
N TYR A 95 -13.44 19.98 -19.12
CA TYR A 95 -13.77 19.86 -17.71
C TYR A 95 -14.31 21.20 -17.18
N GLY A 96 -15.43 21.14 -16.46
CA GLY A 96 -16.14 22.26 -15.87
C GLY A 96 -15.41 22.92 -14.70
N GLY A 97 -14.45 22.22 -14.10
CA GLY A 97 -13.62 22.74 -13.01
C GLY A 97 -13.92 22.16 -11.62
N CYS A 98 -15.06 21.48 -11.43
CA CYS A 98 -15.42 20.84 -10.17
C CYS A 98 -16.14 19.49 -10.37
N GLN A 99 -16.14 18.66 -9.32
CA GLN A 99 -16.84 17.36 -9.24
C GLN A 99 -16.58 16.41 -10.43
N GLY A 100 -15.34 16.39 -10.93
CA GLY A 100 -14.86 15.34 -11.83
C GLY A 100 -14.46 14.08 -11.07
N ASN A 101 -14.02 13.07 -11.81
CA ASN A 101 -13.41 11.86 -11.26
C ASN A 101 -11.90 11.80 -11.60
N MET A 102 -11.24 10.67 -11.32
CA MET A 102 -9.80 10.53 -11.50
C MET A 102 -9.38 10.30 -12.96
N ASN A 103 -10.32 9.94 -13.85
CA ASN A 103 -10.08 9.87 -15.29
C ASN A 103 -10.04 11.28 -15.90
N ASN A 104 -9.17 12.13 -15.37
CA ASN A 104 -9.03 13.54 -15.71
C ASN A 104 -7.55 13.94 -15.56
N PHE A 105 -6.87 14.05 -16.69
CA PHE A 105 -5.45 14.32 -16.78
C PHE A 105 -5.19 15.69 -17.42
N GLN A 106 -4.17 16.39 -16.93
CA GLN A 106 -3.76 17.69 -17.49
C GLN A 106 -3.08 17.55 -18.87
N SER A 107 -2.47 16.40 -19.16
CA SER A 107 -1.77 16.14 -20.42
C SER A 107 -2.08 14.77 -20.99
N LEU A 108 -1.97 14.68 -22.32
CA LEU A 108 -2.12 13.42 -23.06
C LEU A 108 -1.12 12.37 -22.56
N ARG A 109 0.14 12.77 -22.36
CA ARG A 109 1.21 11.87 -21.88
C ARG A 109 0.91 11.32 -20.49
N ALA A 110 0.34 12.10 -19.58
CA ALA A 110 -0.03 11.62 -18.24
C ALA A 110 -1.14 10.56 -18.33
N CYS A 111 -2.16 10.81 -19.15
CA CYS A 111 -3.23 9.84 -19.42
C CYS A 111 -2.67 8.54 -20.01
N GLN A 112 -1.85 8.64 -21.07
CA GLN A 112 -1.27 7.47 -21.74
C GLN A 112 -0.36 6.68 -20.80
N ARG A 113 0.49 7.34 -20.02
CA ARG A 113 1.40 6.67 -19.08
C ARG A 113 0.64 5.85 -18.02
N LEU A 114 -0.53 6.34 -17.58
CA LEU A 114 -1.35 5.61 -16.62
C LEU A 114 -2.16 4.51 -17.31
N CYS A 115 -2.85 4.84 -18.40
CA CYS A 115 -3.88 3.99 -18.99
C CYS A 115 -3.39 3.06 -20.11
N PHE A 116 -2.19 3.27 -20.66
CA PHE A 116 -1.62 2.40 -21.69
C PHE A 116 -0.67 1.33 -21.12
N ARG A 117 -0.88 0.90 -19.87
CA ARG A 117 -0.12 -0.21 -19.27
C ARG A 117 -0.95 -1.50 -19.26
N GLY A 118 -0.62 -2.39 -20.19
CA GLY A 118 -1.06 -3.78 -20.35
C GLY A 118 -0.22 -4.46 -21.45
N PRO A 119 -0.03 -5.80 -21.46
CA PRO A 119 1.13 -6.49 -22.05
C PRO A 119 1.16 -6.55 -23.58
N PHE A 120 0.30 -5.82 -24.27
CA PHE A 120 0.17 -5.87 -25.72
C PHE A 120 1.08 -4.84 -26.38
N ARG A 121 2.39 -5.01 -26.19
CA ARG A 121 3.33 -4.67 -27.26
C ARG A 121 3.18 -5.79 -28.30
N ARG A 122 2.70 -5.43 -29.49
CA ARG A 122 2.68 -6.36 -30.64
C ARG A 122 4.09 -6.80 -30.99
#